data_AF-A0A1N6IBZ3-F1
#
_entry.id   AF-A0A1N6IBZ3-F1
#
_cell.length_a   1.000
_cell.length_b   1.000
_cell.length_c   1.000
_cell.angle_alpha   90.00
_cell.angle_beta   90.00
_cell.angle_gamma   90.00
#
_symmetry.space_group_name_H-M   'P 1'
#
loop_
_entity.id
_entity.type
_entity.pdbx_description
1 polymer ?
#
loop_
_entity_poly.entity_id
_entity_poly.type
_entity_poly.pdbx_seq_one_letter_code
_entity_poly.pdbx_strand_id
1 'polypeptide(L)'
;MERSILGGYSARFCLTVALFGATLSPARADNIPAYTVTDLGTGRTQVSADAAGNGIVISPDGQRKYAFPNTPNYLTDQSVLSLLPPLAAAPVNSSWTYGNPANAYSRISGGFLNQNGLYVGTNFVGINGHISAANSLLVASQRQADGSFGPFTTLWTSPYNYDYDPSRMATAKFLNNQNQVLGTGTGSEGNPPYVMNYLYDYNSHTLTNLRDLLPGWIQATIGELGLDDQGRMLLQAEDDRTHLMHSLLLTPAGVTSDPITVPEPTSLATLLLGLGYLAFRRGRRHEEASGEESSVDRLS
;
A
#
# COMPACT_ATOMS: atom_id res chain seq x y z
N MET A 1 -59.88 12.87 57.34
CA MET A 1 -59.19 11.57 57.13
C MET A 1 -58.83 11.50 55.66
N GLU A 2 -57.68 12.08 55.32
CA GLU A 2 -57.11 12.08 53.97
C GLU A 2 -56.02 11.02 53.93
N ARG A 3 -56.06 10.12 52.93
CA ARG A 3 -54.93 9.23 52.63
C ARG A 3 -54.57 9.36 51.16
N SER A 4 -53.42 10.02 51.00
CA SER A 4 -52.57 10.19 49.83
C SER A 4 -52.46 8.95 48.93
N ILE A 5 -52.81 9.12 47.66
CA ILE A 5 -52.43 8.25 46.54
C ILE A 5 -51.40 9.03 45.72
N LEU A 6 -50.15 9.04 46.18
CA LEU A 6 -49.00 9.55 45.44
C LEU A 6 -47.75 8.85 45.99
N GLY A 7 -47.42 7.71 45.40
CA GLY A 7 -46.26 6.91 45.77
C GLY A 7 -45.97 5.90 44.67
N GLY A 8 -45.22 6.32 43.65
CA GLY A 8 -44.84 5.43 42.56
C GLY A 8 -44.33 6.08 41.28
N TYR A 9 -43.78 7.30 41.34
CA TYR A 9 -43.09 7.93 40.21
C TYR A 9 -41.69 8.37 40.63
N SER A 10 -40.76 7.41 40.71
CA SER A 10 -39.32 7.71 40.74
C SER A 10 -38.55 6.40 40.74
N ALA A 11 -37.91 6.07 39.62
CA ALA A 11 -36.67 5.29 39.50
C ALA A 11 -36.62 4.43 38.22
N ARG A 12 -36.79 5.01 37.04
CA ARG A 12 -36.25 4.46 35.77
C ARG A 12 -35.97 5.57 34.76
N PHE A 13 -35.08 6.50 35.12
CA PHE A 13 -34.52 7.45 34.17
C PHE A 13 -33.13 7.87 34.66
N CYS A 14 -32.12 7.07 34.35
CA CYS A 14 -30.71 7.49 34.22
C CYS A 14 -29.81 6.28 33.87
N LEU A 15 -29.02 6.48 32.80
CA LEU A 15 -27.80 5.77 32.39
C LEU A 15 -27.93 4.28 32.02
N THR A 16 -27.55 3.83 30.83
CA THR A 16 -26.23 4.08 30.23
C THR A 16 -26.31 3.98 28.71
N VAL A 17 -26.33 5.14 28.03
CA VAL A 17 -25.93 5.26 26.63
C VAL A 17 -24.41 5.36 26.64
N ALA A 18 -23.75 4.21 26.59
CA ALA A 18 -22.32 4.11 26.32
C ALA A 18 -22.13 2.98 25.32
N LEU A 19 -22.16 3.31 24.02
CA LEU A 19 -21.35 2.69 22.97
C LEU A 19 -21.59 3.26 21.54
N PHE A 20 -22.05 4.51 21.41
CA PHE A 20 -21.87 5.26 20.15
C PHE A 20 -20.85 6.37 20.36
N GLY A 21 -19.63 5.93 20.72
CA GLY A 21 -18.41 6.73 20.71
C GLY A 21 -17.51 6.36 19.55
N ALA A 22 -18.08 5.90 18.42
CA ALA A 22 -17.42 6.14 17.15
C ALA A 22 -17.69 7.61 16.85
N THR A 23 -16.79 8.50 17.29
CA THR A 23 -16.64 9.78 16.61
C THR A 23 -16.37 9.41 15.16
N LEU A 24 -17.42 9.40 14.34
CA LEU A 24 -17.30 9.51 12.90
C LEU A 24 -16.57 10.83 12.73
N SER A 25 -15.23 10.77 12.63
CA SER A 25 -14.44 11.90 12.22
C SER A 25 -15.06 12.29 10.87
N PRO A 26 -15.69 13.47 10.75
CA PRO A 26 -16.07 13.94 9.44
C PRO A 26 -14.74 14.23 8.77
N ALA A 27 -14.16 13.24 8.09
CA ALA A 27 -13.08 13.48 7.17
C ALA A 27 -13.58 14.60 6.26
N ARG A 28 -13.03 15.80 6.45
CA ARG A 28 -13.25 16.87 5.50
C ARG A 28 -12.58 16.40 4.23
N ALA A 29 -13.30 16.49 3.12
CA ALA A 29 -12.68 16.52 1.81
C ALA A 29 -11.90 17.84 1.69
N ASP A 30 -10.80 17.98 2.44
CA ASP A 30 -9.79 18.95 2.06
C ASP A 30 -9.14 18.43 0.78
N ASN A 31 -8.92 19.32 -0.18
CA ASN A 31 -8.24 18.98 -1.41
C ASN A 31 -6.89 18.34 -1.06
N ILE A 32 -6.76 17.06 -1.38
CA ILE A 32 -5.50 16.32 -1.29
C ILE A 32 -4.42 17.13 -2.01
N PRO A 33 -3.15 17.12 -1.54
CA PRO A 33 -2.06 17.68 -2.34
C PRO A 33 -2.18 17.15 -3.77
N ALA A 34 -2.21 18.07 -4.74
CA ALA A 34 -2.38 17.72 -6.14
C ALA A 34 -1.34 16.65 -6.53
N TYR A 35 -1.82 15.47 -6.92
CA TYR A 35 -0.95 14.45 -7.49
C TYR A 35 -0.73 14.77 -8.96
N THR A 36 0.53 14.74 -9.39
CA THR A 36 0.87 14.76 -10.80
C THR A 36 0.87 13.32 -11.32
N VAL A 37 0.04 13.05 -12.31
CA VAL A 37 -0.05 11.74 -12.98
C VAL A 37 0.95 11.73 -14.14
N THR A 38 1.92 10.82 -14.08
CA THR A 38 2.86 10.57 -15.18
C THR A 38 2.53 9.22 -15.80
N ASP A 39 2.10 9.22 -17.07
CA ASP A 39 1.95 8.00 -17.85
C ASP A 39 3.34 7.47 -18.24
N LEU A 40 3.65 6.25 -17.81
CA LEU A 40 4.91 5.56 -18.12
C LEU A 40 4.82 4.81 -19.44
N GLY A 41 3.62 4.67 -20.01
CA GLY A 41 3.34 4.00 -21.29
C GLY A 41 2.57 2.69 -21.12
N THR A 42 2.22 2.10 -22.26
CA THR A 42 1.48 0.84 -22.36
C THR A 42 2.35 -0.34 -21.92
N GLY A 43 1.75 -1.28 -21.19
CA GLY A 43 2.40 -2.51 -20.73
C GLY A 43 2.73 -2.49 -19.24
N ARG A 44 3.53 -3.47 -18.81
CA ARG A 44 3.88 -3.66 -17.41
C ARG A 44 5.25 -3.06 -17.13
N THR A 45 5.27 -2.09 -16.23
CA THR A 45 6.50 -1.54 -15.66
C THR A 45 7.28 -2.60 -14.90
N GLN A 46 8.61 -2.54 -14.99
CA GLN A 46 9.48 -3.43 -14.22
C GLN A 46 9.86 -2.77 -12.90
N VAL A 47 9.73 -3.51 -11.81
CA VAL A 47 10.20 -3.08 -10.48
C VAL A 47 11.42 -3.93 -10.13
N SER A 48 12.54 -3.27 -9.86
CA SER A 48 13.81 -3.91 -9.46
C SER A 48 14.38 -3.21 -8.23
N ALA A 49 15.52 -3.69 -7.74
CA ALA A 49 16.32 -2.97 -6.75
C ALA A 49 17.65 -2.52 -7.37
N ASP A 50 18.18 -1.39 -6.92
CA ASP A 50 19.52 -0.93 -7.25
C ASP A 50 20.59 -1.70 -6.45
N ALA A 51 21.87 -1.37 -6.67
CA ALA A 51 22.99 -2.02 -5.97
C ALA A 51 22.99 -1.77 -4.45
N ALA A 52 22.30 -0.72 -3.98
CA ALA A 52 22.11 -0.41 -2.57
C ALA A 52 20.81 -0.99 -2.00
N GLY A 53 20.04 -1.73 -2.81
CA GLY A 53 18.76 -2.30 -2.42
C GLY A 53 17.56 -1.35 -2.53
N ASN A 54 17.73 -0.12 -3.02
CA ASN A 54 16.62 0.81 -3.20
C ASN A 54 15.77 0.38 -4.40
N GLY A 55 14.45 0.46 -4.28
CA GLY A 55 13.56 0.17 -5.39
C GLY A 55 13.82 1.09 -6.59
N ILE A 56 13.75 0.52 -7.79
CA ILE A 56 13.77 1.21 -9.07
C ILE A 56 12.54 0.79 -9.86
N VAL A 57 11.93 1.77 -10.51
CA VAL A 57 10.85 1.61 -11.47
C VAL A 57 11.37 1.88 -12.87
N ILE A 58 11.22 0.94 -13.79
CA ILE A 58 11.65 1.05 -15.19
C ILE A 58 10.40 1.08 -16.07
N SER A 59 10.24 2.15 -16.86
CA SER A 59 9.11 2.29 -17.78
C SER A 59 9.03 1.10 -18.75
N PRO A 60 7.83 0.75 -19.25
CA PRO A 60 7.64 -0.38 -20.17
C PRO A 60 8.54 -0.34 -21.42
N ASP A 61 8.91 0.85 -21.90
CA ASP A 61 9.82 1.04 -23.05
C ASP A 61 11.32 0.91 -22.69
N GLY A 62 11.65 0.74 -21.39
CA GLY A 62 13.00 0.65 -20.87
C GLY A 62 13.79 1.97 -20.86
N GLN A 63 13.23 3.07 -21.35
CA GLN A 63 13.95 4.31 -21.59
C GLN A 63 14.08 5.19 -20.34
N ARG A 64 13.13 5.07 -19.41
CA ARG A 64 13.09 5.88 -18.19
C ARG A 64 13.20 5.00 -16.96
N LYS A 65 14.01 5.44 -16.00
CA LYS A 65 14.11 4.83 -14.68
C LYS A 65 13.75 5.87 -13.64
N TYR A 66 13.07 5.45 -12.58
CA TYR A 66 12.74 6.29 -11.44
C TYR A 66 13.24 5.57 -10.19
N ALA A 67 13.93 6.29 -9.30
CA ALA A 67 14.10 5.79 -7.94
C ALA A 67 12.69 5.58 -7.35
N PHE A 68 12.49 4.53 -6.58
CA PHE A 68 11.23 4.20 -5.92
C PHE A 68 11.55 3.50 -4.57
N PRO A 69 12.17 4.24 -3.62
CA PRO A 69 12.60 3.66 -2.36
C PRO A 69 11.38 3.26 -1.55
N ASN A 70 11.25 1.96 -1.27
CA ASN A 70 10.18 1.41 -0.46
C ASN A 70 10.82 0.64 0.70
N THR A 71 10.61 1.13 1.92
CA THR A 71 11.02 0.42 3.13
C THR A 71 10.08 -0.77 3.36
N PRO A 72 10.58 -2.03 3.33
CA PRO A 72 9.76 -3.19 3.65
C PRO A 72 9.20 -3.06 5.07
N ASN A 73 7.89 -2.99 5.18
CA ASN A 73 7.19 -2.80 6.45
C ASN A 73 6.06 -3.82 6.65
N TYR A 74 5.95 -4.80 5.76
CA TYR A 74 5.04 -5.92 5.92
C TYR A 74 5.49 -6.80 7.10
N LEU A 75 4.57 -7.08 8.01
CA LEU A 75 4.85 -7.95 9.15
C LEU A 75 4.78 -9.41 8.71
N THR A 76 5.93 -10.08 8.69
CA THR A 76 6.02 -11.53 8.47
C THR A 76 5.85 -12.34 9.76
N ASP A 77 5.95 -11.69 10.92
CA ASP A 77 5.90 -12.31 12.24
C ASP A 77 4.67 -11.83 13.05
N GLN A 78 4.02 -12.77 13.74
CA GLN A 78 2.81 -12.52 14.54
C GLN A 78 3.11 -11.91 15.92
N SER A 79 4.38 -11.71 16.28
CA SER A 79 4.80 -11.19 17.59
C SER A 79 4.14 -9.85 17.96
N VAL A 80 3.93 -8.97 16.98
CA VAL A 80 3.26 -7.66 17.18
C VAL A 80 1.77 -7.81 17.51
N LEU A 81 1.10 -8.86 17.01
CA LEU A 81 -0.35 -9.02 17.19
C LEU A 81 -0.75 -9.15 18.66
N SER A 82 0.12 -9.73 19.50
CA SER A 82 -0.11 -9.87 20.94
C SER A 82 -0.07 -8.55 21.72
N LEU A 83 0.51 -7.50 21.13
CA LEU A 83 0.65 -6.18 21.74
C LEU A 83 -0.47 -5.21 21.34
N LEU A 84 -1.32 -5.61 20.39
CA LEU A 84 -2.41 -4.80 19.89
C LEU A 84 -3.59 -4.82 20.88
N PRO A 85 -4.32 -3.70 21.04
CA PRO A 85 -5.47 -3.65 21.93
C PRO A 85 -6.58 -4.60 21.44
N PRO A 86 -7.54 -4.97 22.31
CA PRO A 86 -8.68 -5.78 21.90
C PRO A 86 -9.48 -5.07 20.79
N LEU A 87 -9.88 -5.85 19.80
CA LEU A 87 -10.72 -5.41 18.70
C LEU A 87 -12.19 -5.25 19.11
N ALA A 88 -13.02 -4.80 18.16
CA ALA A 88 -14.47 -4.94 18.23
C ALA A 88 -14.85 -6.36 18.70
N ALA A 89 -15.80 -6.44 19.63
CA ALA A 89 -16.24 -7.73 20.16
C ALA A 89 -16.87 -8.57 19.03
N ALA A 90 -16.57 -9.88 19.01
CA ALA A 90 -17.25 -10.81 18.12
C ALA A 90 -18.77 -10.79 18.40
N PRO A 91 -19.64 -10.91 17.37
CA PRO A 91 -21.09 -10.80 17.50
C PRO A 91 -21.74 -12.05 18.12
N VAL A 92 -21.29 -12.45 19.32
CA VAL A 92 -21.67 -13.69 20.01
C VAL A 92 -23.16 -13.82 20.32
N ASN A 93 -23.88 -12.70 20.48
CA ASN A 93 -25.30 -12.65 20.80
C ASN A 93 -26.23 -12.54 19.57
N SER A 94 -25.70 -12.72 18.36
CA SER A 94 -26.50 -12.67 17.14
C SER A 94 -27.36 -13.94 16.97
N SER A 95 -28.57 -13.81 16.42
CA SER A 95 -29.44 -14.97 16.11
C SER A 95 -28.78 -15.97 15.16
N TRP A 96 -27.86 -15.51 14.33
CA TRP A 96 -27.10 -16.29 13.37
C TRP A 96 -26.01 -17.16 14.01
N THR A 97 -25.71 -16.98 15.30
CA THR A 97 -24.81 -17.90 16.02
C THR A 97 -25.51 -19.21 16.39
N TYR A 98 -26.84 -19.30 16.23
CA TYR A 98 -27.69 -20.40 16.70
C TYR A 98 -27.48 -20.75 18.18
N GLY A 99 -27.20 -19.72 18.99
CA GLY A 99 -26.93 -19.87 20.42
C GLY A 99 -25.55 -20.45 20.75
N ASN A 100 -24.67 -20.62 19.74
CA ASN A 100 -23.29 -21.04 19.95
C ASN A 100 -22.30 -19.88 19.68
N PRO A 101 -21.78 -19.22 20.73
CA PRO A 101 -20.80 -18.14 20.61
C PRO A 101 -19.54 -18.50 19.81
N ALA A 102 -19.17 -19.79 19.74
CA ALA A 102 -18.01 -20.24 18.97
C ALA A 102 -18.15 -20.04 17.45
N ASN A 103 -19.38 -19.78 16.98
CA ASN A 103 -19.62 -19.42 15.59
C ASN A 103 -19.25 -17.96 15.29
N ALA A 104 -19.14 -17.09 16.28
CA ALA A 104 -18.75 -15.70 16.09
C ALA A 104 -17.22 -15.55 16.15
N TYR A 105 -16.67 -14.67 15.31
CA TYR A 105 -15.25 -14.36 15.31
C TYR A 105 -14.99 -12.86 15.24
N SER A 106 -13.87 -12.45 15.83
CA SER A 106 -13.19 -11.19 15.55
C SER A 106 -11.69 -11.44 15.62
N ARG A 107 -10.96 -11.17 14.54
CA ARG A 107 -9.50 -11.36 14.51
C ARG A 107 -8.84 -10.38 13.55
N ILE A 108 -7.59 -10.06 13.82
CA ILE A 108 -6.71 -9.37 12.88
C ILE A 108 -6.04 -10.41 11.99
N SER A 109 -5.85 -10.11 10.71
CA SER A 109 -4.93 -10.83 9.85
C SER A 109 -3.97 -9.88 9.15
N GLY A 110 -2.71 -10.33 9.07
CA GLY A 110 -1.62 -9.59 8.44
C GLY A 110 -1.39 -8.22 9.06
N GLY A 111 -0.71 -7.38 8.28
CA GLY A 111 -0.54 -5.97 8.59
C GLY A 111 0.84 -5.44 8.26
N PHE A 112 0.97 -4.14 8.45
CA PHE A 112 2.17 -3.37 8.22
C PHE A 112 2.51 -2.60 9.49
N LEU A 113 3.81 -2.40 9.73
CA LEU A 113 4.31 -1.52 10.79
C LEU A 113 5.44 -0.68 10.22
N ASN A 114 5.23 0.63 10.09
CA ASN A 114 6.28 1.52 9.59
C ASN A 114 7.24 1.99 10.69
N GLN A 115 8.29 2.71 10.28
CA GLN A 115 9.32 3.21 11.20
C GLN A 115 8.79 4.22 12.23
N ASN A 116 7.68 4.91 11.91
CA ASN A 116 7.01 5.82 12.83
C ASN A 116 6.17 5.09 13.89
N GLY A 117 6.10 3.76 13.84
CA GLY A 117 5.31 2.95 14.76
C GLY A 117 3.81 2.91 14.42
N LEU A 118 3.40 3.34 13.23
CA LEU A 118 2.02 3.14 12.78
C LEU A 118 1.83 1.70 12.35
N TYR A 119 0.96 0.99 13.05
CA TYR A 119 0.46 -0.32 12.64
C TYR A 119 -0.80 -0.16 11.81
N VAL A 120 -0.94 -0.96 10.75
CA VAL A 120 -2.15 -1.08 9.93
C VAL A 120 -2.45 -2.55 9.68
N GLY A 121 -3.70 -2.97 9.84
CA GLY A 121 -4.11 -4.35 9.56
C GLY A 121 -5.59 -4.48 9.25
N THR A 122 -5.99 -5.65 8.76
CA THR A 122 -7.39 -5.96 8.50
C THR A 122 -7.98 -6.73 9.68
N ASN A 123 -9.05 -6.20 10.27
CA ASN A 123 -9.90 -6.91 11.20
C ASN A 123 -11.07 -7.57 10.44
N PHE A 124 -11.28 -8.84 10.73
CA PHE A 124 -12.37 -9.66 10.23
C PHE A 124 -13.33 -9.88 11.39
N VAL A 125 -14.57 -9.43 11.26
CA VAL A 125 -15.63 -9.69 12.24
C VAL A 125 -16.75 -10.42 11.53
N GLY A 126 -17.31 -11.44 12.15
CA GLY A 126 -18.36 -12.21 11.51
C GLY A 126 -18.89 -13.38 12.30
N ILE A 127 -19.72 -14.16 11.61
CA ILE A 127 -20.24 -15.43 12.07
C ILE A 127 -19.97 -16.46 10.98
N ASN A 128 -19.38 -17.59 11.36
CA ASN A 128 -19.05 -18.69 10.47
C ASN A 128 -20.28 -19.09 9.64
N GLY A 129 -20.14 -19.09 8.32
CA GLY A 129 -21.22 -19.46 7.39
C GLY A 129 -22.29 -18.38 7.14
N HIS A 130 -22.15 -17.16 7.69
CA HIS A 130 -23.16 -16.10 7.56
C HIS A 130 -22.59 -14.77 7.06
N ILE A 131 -22.89 -14.47 5.79
CA ILE A 131 -22.41 -13.29 5.06
C ILE A 131 -23.00 -11.99 5.62
N SER A 132 -24.29 -12.00 5.97
CA SER A 132 -25.03 -10.82 6.47
C SER A 132 -24.56 -10.30 7.82
N ALA A 133 -23.77 -11.09 8.54
CA ALA A 133 -23.20 -10.74 9.83
C ALA A 133 -21.69 -10.48 9.77
N ALA A 134 -21.10 -10.49 8.57
CA ALA A 134 -19.66 -10.39 8.40
C ALA A 134 -19.25 -9.11 7.70
N ASN A 135 -18.13 -8.55 8.13
CA ASN A 135 -17.52 -7.38 7.55
C ASN A 135 -16.00 -7.42 7.74
N SER A 136 -15.31 -6.61 6.94
CA SER A 136 -13.90 -6.32 7.13
C SER A 136 -13.68 -4.85 7.41
N LEU A 137 -12.79 -4.58 8.33
CA LEU A 137 -12.43 -3.26 8.80
C LEU A 137 -10.94 -3.11 8.57
N LEU A 138 -10.51 -2.09 7.83
CA LEU A 138 -9.11 -1.71 7.88
C LEU A 138 -8.91 -0.80 9.10
N VAL A 139 -7.99 -1.18 9.97
CA VAL A 139 -7.72 -0.49 11.22
C VAL A 139 -6.26 -0.08 11.31
N ALA A 140 -6.00 1.01 12.03
CA ALA A 140 -4.67 1.45 12.37
C ALA A 140 -4.52 1.72 13.87
N SER A 141 -3.31 1.57 14.39
CA SER A 141 -2.96 1.94 15.76
C SER A 141 -1.53 2.47 15.83
N GLN A 142 -1.34 3.53 16.61
CA GLN A 142 -0.03 4.14 16.83
C GLN A 142 0.67 3.49 18.02
N ARG A 143 1.89 3.00 17.79
CA ARG A 143 2.79 2.53 18.84
C ARG A 143 3.22 3.70 19.73
N GLN A 144 3.13 3.50 21.02
CA GLN A 144 3.51 4.43 22.07
C GLN A 144 4.99 4.27 22.45
N ALA A 145 5.54 5.24 23.19
CA ALA A 145 6.94 5.23 23.61
C ALA A 145 7.31 4.04 24.51
N ASP A 146 6.35 3.50 25.26
CA ASP A 146 6.50 2.30 26.09
C ASP A 146 6.44 0.98 25.29
N GLY A 147 6.24 1.08 23.97
CA GLY A 147 6.14 -0.04 23.05
C GLY A 147 4.74 -0.63 22.92
N SER A 148 3.76 -0.19 23.73
CA SER A 148 2.34 -0.56 23.61
C SER A 148 1.68 0.09 22.41
N PHE A 149 0.48 -0.36 22.04
CA PHE A 149 -0.32 0.23 20.97
C PHE A 149 -1.51 0.99 21.53
N GLY A 150 -1.78 2.17 20.97
CA GLY A 150 -2.98 2.94 21.26
C GLY A 150 -4.26 2.25 20.77
N PRO A 151 -5.45 2.81 21.04
CA PRO A 151 -6.71 2.25 20.54
C PRO A 151 -6.74 2.22 19.01
N PHE A 152 -7.50 1.27 18.45
CA PHE A 152 -7.68 1.18 17.00
C PHE A 152 -8.54 2.32 16.46
N THR A 153 -8.08 2.88 15.35
CA THR A 153 -8.87 3.77 14.49
C THR A 153 -9.27 3.00 13.24
N THR A 154 -10.57 2.98 12.92
CA THR A 154 -11.05 2.44 11.64
C THR A 154 -10.74 3.43 10.53
N LEU A 155 -10.01 2.99 9.50
CA LEU A 155 -9.69 3.80 8.33
C LEU A 155 -10.83 3.74 7.31
N TRP A 156 -11.24 2.53 6.93
CA TRP A 156 -12.42 2.27 6.11
C TRP A 156 -12.95 0.85 6.33
N THR A 157 -14.13 0.58 5.80
CA THR A 157 -14.86 -0.67 6.01
C THR A 157 -15.31 -1.27 4.68
N SER A 158 -15.44 -2.59 4.63
CA SER A 158 -16.13 -3.29 3.55
C SER A 158 -17.17 -4.25 4.14
N PRO A 159 -18.37 -4.34 3.53
CA PRO A 159 -19.39 -5.32 3.94
C PRO A 159 -18.99 -6.77 3.60
N TYR A 160 -17.83 -6.98 2.98
CA TYR A 160 -17.33 -8.30 2.62
C TYR A 160 -16.22 -8.76 3.57
N ASN A 161 -16.07 -10.08 3.71
CA ASN A 161 -15.10 -10.75 4.56
C ASN A 161 -14.38 -11.88 3.79
N TYR A 162 -13.50 -12.59 4.50
CA TYR A 162 -12.70 -13.68 3.92
C TYR A 162 -13.55 -14.85 3.41
N ASP A 163 -14.63 -15.18 4.11
CA ASP A 163 -15.43 -16.38 3.83
C ASP A 163 -16.36 -16.20 2.62
N TYR A 164 -16.67 -14.96 2.23
CA TYR A 164 -17.58 -14.67 1.12
C TYR A 164 -16.84 -14.28 -0.17
N ASP A 165 -16.10 -13.18 -0.12
CA ASP A 165 -15.36 -12.68 -1.28
C ASP A 165 -14.10 -11.92 -0.79
N PRO A 166 -12.96 -12.61 -0.66
CA PRO A 166 -11.72 -12.00 -0.18
C PRO A 166 -11.22 -10.88 -1.10
N SER A 167 -11.65 -10.83 -2.37
CA SER A 167 -11.24 -9.79 -3.31
C SER A 167 -11.90 -8.43 -3.05
N ARG A 168 -13.03 -8.42 -2.33
CA ARG A 168 -13.81 -7.20 -2.04
C ARG A 168 -13.63 -6.67 -0.61
N MET A 169 -12.75 -7.32 0.14
CA MET A 169 -12.44 -6.94 1.51
C MET A 169 -11.76 -5.57 1.61
N ALA A 170 -11.91 -4.93 2.77
CA ALA A 170 -11.04 -3.83 3.16
C ALA A 170 -9.65 -4.39 3.47
N THR A 171 -8.67 -4.12 2.61
CA THR A 171 -7.30 -4.63 2.77
C THR A 171 -6.27 -3.53 2.55
N ALA A 172 -5.26 -3.47 3.41
CA ALA A 172 -4.08 -2.67 3.12
C ALA A 172 -3.19 -3.46 2.14
N LYS A 173 -2.67 -2.76 1.14
CA LYS A 173 -1.66 -3.28 0.20
C LYS A 173 -0.29 -2.72 0.51
N PHE A 174 -0.25 -1.46 0.91
CA PHE A 174 0.97 -0.77 1.27
C PHE A 174 0.75 0.20 2.43
N LEU A 175 1.82 0.42 3.19
CA LEU A 175 1.99 1.49 4.15
C LEU A 175 3.32 2.16 3.79
N ASN A 176 3.48 3.46 4.02
CA ASN A 176 4.79 4.12 3.88
C ASN A 176 5.22 4.84 5.16
N ASN A 177 6.43 5.39 5.15
CA ASN A 177 6.99 6.17 6.25
C ASN A 177 6.40 7.59 6.38
N GLN A 178 5.46 7.99 5.52
CA GLN A 178 4.65 9.20 5.69
C GLN A 178 3.31 8.92 6.39
N ASN A 179 3.08 7.69 6.87
CA ASN A 179 1.81 7.24 7.45
C ASN A 179 0.64 7.23 6.44
N GLN A 180 0.95 7.02 5.16
CA GLN A 180 -0.07 6.83 4.13
C GLN A 180 -0.31 5.34 3.91
N VAL A 181 -1.58 4.99 3.74
CA VAL A 181 -2.04 3.62 3.55
C VAL A 181 -2.71 3.52 2.20
N LEU A 182 -2.17 2.68 1.32
CA LEU A 182 -2.79 2.35 0.04
C LEU A 182 -3.43 0.97 0.16
N GLY A 183 -4.69 0.85 -0.25
CA GLY A 183 -5.38 -0.43 -0.19
C GLY A 183 -6.71 -0.45 -0.91
N THR A 184 -7.39 -1.59 -0.79
CA THR A 184 -8.67 -1.85 -1.44
C THR A 184 -9.80 -1.82 -0.43
N GLY A 185 -11.01 -1.59 -0.91
CA GLY A 185 -12.25 -1.77 -0.18
C GLY A 185 -13.43 -1.82 -1.14
N THR A 186 -14.64 -1.85 -0.59
CA THR A 186 -15.86 -1.79 -1.41
C THR A 186 -16.50 -0.44 -1.23
N GLY A 187 -16.76 0.26 -2.33
CA GLY A 187 -17.58 1.48 -2.31
C GLY A 187 -19.07 1.16 -2.38
N SER A 188 -19.90 2.09 -1.93
CA SER A 188 -21.36 2.00 -2.05
C SER A 188 -21.88 2.31 -3.45
N GLU A 189 -21.00 2.68 -4.39
CA GLU A 189 -21.39 3.01 -5.76
C GLU A 189 -21.56 1.74 -6.60
N GLY A 190 -22.74 1.59 -7.22
CA GLY A 190 -23.05 0.51 -8.14
C GLY A 190 -23.76 -0.70 -7.52
N ASN A 191 -24.48 -1.45 -8.36
CA ASN A 191 -25.04 -2.76 -8.03
C ASN A 191 -24.71 -3.75 -9.17
N PRO A 192 -23.82 -4.73 -8.95
CA PRO A 192 -23.12 -5.04 -7.69
C PRO A 192 -22.08 -3.97 -7.32
N PRO A 193 -21.71 -3.84 -6.03
CA PRO A 193 -20.71 -2.87 -5.61
C PRO A 193 -19.33 -3.25 -6.15
N TYR A 194 -18.56 -2.23 -6.53
CA TYR A 194 -17.23 -2.38 -7.13
C TYR A 194 -16.12 -2.32 -6.08
N VAL A 195 -15.02 -3.03 -6.35
CA VAL A 195 -13.76 -2.84 -5.62
C VAL A 195 -13.22 -1.45 -5.95
N MET A 196 -12.88 -0.71 -4.91
CA MET A 196 -12.30 0.61 -5.00
C MET A 196 -10.94 0.62 -4.32
N ASN A 197 -10.04 1.45 -4.84
CA ASN A 197 -8.72 1.64 -4.27
C ASN A 197 -8.68 2.99 -3.57
N TYR A 198 -8.16 2.97 -2.35
CA TYR A 198 -8.14 4.11 -1.47
C TYR A 198 -6.71 4.43 -1.03
N LEU A 199 -6.40 5.72 -0.99
CA LEU A 199 -5.25 6.26 -0.27
C LEU A 199 -5.76 6.98 0.97
N TYR A 200 -5.34 6.51 2.14
CA TYR A 200 -5.63 7.17 3.41
C TYR A 200 -4.37 7.79 3.98
N ASP A 201 -4.39 9.09 4.28
CA ASP A 201 -3.33 9.76 5.03
C ASP A 201 -3.74 9.83 6.51
N TYR A 202 -2.98 9.12 7.34
CA TYR A 202 -3.26 9.04 8.78
C TYR A 202 -3.03 10.36 9.52
N ASN A 203 -2.15 11.23 9.04
CA ASN A 203 -1.85 12.49 9.71
C ASN A 203 -2.94 13.54 9.47
N SER A 204 -3.50 13.58 8.25
CA SER A 204 -4.58 14.49 7.88
C SER A 204 -5.98 13.89 8.06
N HIS A 205 -6.07 12.57 8.30
CA HIS A 205 -7.32 11.80 8.33
C HIS A 205 -8.12 11.88 7.03
N THR A 206 -7.44 12.03 5.89
CA THR A 206 -8.06 12.16 4.58
C THR A 206 -8.13 10.80 3.88
N LEU A 207 -9.34 10.38 3.50
CA LEU A 207 -9.56 9.21 2.65
C LEU A 207 -9.79 9.66 1.20
N THR A 208 -8.92 9.20 0.30
CA THR A 208 -8.97 9.51 -1.13
C THR A 208 -9.39 8.29 -1.90
N ASN A 209 -10.42 8.41 -2.75
CA ASN A 209 -10.68 7.42 -3.77
C ASN A 209 -9.72 7.66 -4.95
N LEU A 210 -8.92 6.67 -5.34
CA LEU A 210 -7.97 6.84 -6.44
C LEU A 210 -8.64 7.16 -7.78
N ARG A 211 -9.93 6.85 -7.93
CA ARG A 211 -10.74 7.27 -9.08
C ARG A 211 -10.73 8.79 -9.26
N ASP A 212 -10.80 9.53 -8.15
CA ASP A 212 -10.88 10.99 -8.20
C ASP A 212 -9.55 11.62 -8.64
N LEU A 213 -8.44 10.88 -8.48
CA LEU A 213 -7.11 11.28 -8.95
C LEU A 213 -6.86 10.90 -10.42
N LEU A 214 -7.68 10.02 -10.99
CA LEU A 214 -7.45 9.41 -12.30
C LEU A 214 -8.67 9.57 -13.23
N PRO A 215 -9.08 10.81 -13.57
CA PRO A 215 -10.12 11.02 -14.55
C PRO A 215 -9.66 10.48 -15.92
N GLY A 216 -10.50 9.66 -16.57
CA GLY A 216 -10.18 9.03 -17.86
C GLY A 216 -9.61 7.61 -17.76
N TRP A 217 -9.57 7.02 -16.56
CA TRP A 217 -9.10 5.65 -16.35
C TRP A 217 -10.23 4.74 -15.83
N ILE A 218 -10.24 3.48 -16.26
CA ILE A 218 -11.25 2.50 -15.85
C ILE A 218 -10.94 2.00 -14.44
N GLN A 219 -11.86 2.25 -13.51
CA GLN A 219 -11.67 1.99 -12.08
C GLN A 219 -11.46 0.49 -11.75
N ALA A 220 -12.16 -0.40 -12.44
CA ALA A 220 -12.15 -1.85 -12.15
C ALA A 220 -10.79 -2.52 -12.43
N THR A 221 -9.90 -1.84 -13.15
CA THR A 221 -8.59 -2.37 -13.56
C THR A 221 -7.42 -1.64 -12.93
N ILE A 222 -7.68 -0.72 -11.99
CA ILE A 222 -6.62 -0.09 -11.22
C ILE A 222 -6.00 -1.16 -10.31
N GLY A 223 -4.83 -1.68 -10.70
CA GLY A 223 -4.00 -2.56 -9.89
C GLY A 223 -2.89 -1.76 -9.21
N GLU A 224 -2.73 -1.92 -7.91
CA GLU A 224 -1.65 -1.26 -7.18
C GLU A 224 -0.34 -2.05 -7.30
N LEU A 225 0.70 -1.39 -7.80
CA LEU A 225 2.02 -1.98 -7.96
C LEU A 225 3.00 -1.54 -6.87
N GLY A 226 2.79 -0.37 -6.26
CA GLY A 226 3.65 0.10 -5.17
C GLY A 226 3.23 1.43 -4.56
N LEU A 227 3.68 1.65 -3.34
CA LEU A 227 3.75 2.93 -2.64
C LEU A 227 5.16 3.08 -2.08
N ASP A 228 5.78 4.22 -2.28
CA ASP A 228 7.14 4.49 -1.82
C ASP A 228 7.18 5.39 -0.57
N ASP A 229 8.36 5.55 0.01
CA ASP A 229 8.58 6.33 1.24
C ASP A 229 8.35 7.84 1.06
N GLN A 230 8.28 8.32 -0.18
CA GLN A 230 7.98 9.71 -0.51
C GLN A 230 6.49 9.93 -0.83
N GLY A 231 5.66 8.88 -0.78
CA GLY A 231 4.23 8.95 -1.07
C GLY A 231 3.89 8.86 -2.56
N ARG A 232 4.85 8.49 -3.41
CA ARG A 232 4.60 8.21 -4.82
C ARG A 232 3.95 6.84 -4.95
N MET A 233 2.97 6.75 -5.84
CA MET A 233 2.26 5.50 -6.12
C MET A 233 2.56 5.03 -7.54
N LEU A 234 2.84 3.75 -7.67
CA LEU A 234 2.91 3.08 -8.96
C LEU A 234 1.62 2.26 -9.13
N LEU A 235 0.86 2.58 -10.16
CA LEU A 235 -0.41 1.94 -10.46
C LEU A 235 -0.37 1.36 -11.88
N GLN A 236 -1.20 0.35 -12.11
CA GLN A 236 -1.57 -0.09 -13.45
C GLN A 236 -3.04 0.24 -13.66
N ALA A 237 -3.42 0.87 -14.77
CA ALA A 237 -4.81 1.23 -15.05
C ALA A 237 -5.11 1.10 -16.54
N GLU A 238 -6.38 0.83 -16.88
CA GLU A 238 -6.83 0.80 -18.28
C GLU A 238 -7.34 2.18 -18.70
N ASP A 239 -6.87 2.69 -19.83
CA ASP A 239 -7.32 3.95 -20.41
C ASP A 239 -8.76 3.79 -20.97
N ASP A 240 -9.64 4.75 -20.65
CA ASP A 240 -11.06 4.68 -20.97
C ASP A 240 -11.41 4.78 -22.45
N ARG A 241 -10.52 5.32 -23.28
CA ARG A 241 -10.71 5.52 -24.72
C ARG A 241 -10.14 4.37 -25.53
N THR A 242 -8.96 3.90 -25.12
CA THR A 242 -8.15 2.96 -25.89
C THR A 242 -8.25 1.53 -25.38
N HIS A 243 -8.75 1.33 -24.16
CA HIS A 243 -8.80 0.02 -23.50
C HIS A 243 -7.43 -0.65 -23.36
N LEU A 244 -6.36 0.14 -23.34
CA LEU A 244 -5.00 -0.34 -23.15
C LEU A 244 -4.61 -0.21 -21.67
N MET A 245 -3.82 -1.17 -21.19
CA MET A 245 -3.25 -1.12 -19.83
C MET A 245 -1.98 -0.27 -19.82
N HIS A 246 -1.98 0.79 -19.02
CA HIS A 246 -0.84 1.67 -18.80
C HIS A 246 -0.32 1.53 -17.38
N SER A 247 0.97 1.84 -17.23
CA SER A 247 1.55 2.04 -15.92
C SER A 247 1.62 3.53 -15.59
N LEU A 248 1.15 3.91 -14.42
CA LEU A 248 1.04 5.30 -13.97
C LEU A 248 1.91 5.53 -12.74
N LEU A 249 2.70 6.59 -12.76
CA LEU A 249 3.40 7.10 -11.57
C LEU A 249 2.68 8.35 -11.08
N LEU A 250 2.06 8.25 -9.91
CA LEU A 250 1.40 9.37 -9.24
C LEU A 250 2.38 9.97 -8.24
N THR A 251 2.71 11.25 -8.40
CA THR A 251 3.69 11.94 -7.57
C THR A 251 3.03 13.06 -6.76
N PRO A 252 3.15 13.08 -5.42
CA PRO A 252 2.63 14.17 -4.60
C PRO A 252 3.28 15.51 -4.96
N ALA A 253 2.56 16.61 -4.75
CA ALA A 253 3.11 17.95 -4.89
C ALA A 253 4.39 18.15 -4.05
N GLY A 254 5.43 18.73 -4.65
CA GLY A 254 6.71 18.99 -3.99
C GLY A 254 7.69 17.81 -3.95
N VAL A 255 7.29 16.63 -4.45
CA VAL A 255 8.19 15.49 -4.66
C VAL A 255 8.65 15.47 -6.13
N THR A 256 9.94 15.25 -6.38
CA THR A 256 10.44 15.13 -7.75
C THR A 256 10.01 13.80 -8.37
N SER A 257 9.54 13.86 -9.62
CA SER A 257 9.27 12.72 -10.48
C SER A 257 10.35 12.56 -11.56
N ASP A 258 11.49 13.24 -11.43
CA ASP A 258 12.48 13.27 -12.51
C ASP A 258 13.07 11.88 -12.71
N PRO A 259 13.10 11.39 -13.97
CA PRO A 259 13.73 10.12 -14.26
C PRO A 259 15.24 10.22 -14.01
N ILE A 260 15.80 9.15 -13.46
CA ILE A 260 17.24 8.96 -13.40
C ILE A 260 17.72 8.65 -14.81
N THR A 261 18.80 9.32 -15.22
CA THR A 261 19.44 9.09 -16.51
C THR A 261 19.84 7.63 -16.63
N VAL A 262 19.26 6.94 -17.61
CA VAL A 262 19.73 5.60 -18.00
C VAL A 262 20.91 5.82 -18.93
N PRO A 263 22.11 5.32 -18.61
CA PRO A 263 23.20 5.32 -19.59
C PRO A 263 22.70 4.58 -20.82
N GLU A 264 22.71 5.21 -21.99
CA GLU A 264 22.28 4.51 -23.20
C GLU A 264 23.15 3.25 -23.37
N PRO A 265 22.57 2.09 -23.69
CA PRO A 265 23.34 0.86 -23.90
C PRO A 265 24.41 1.03 -24.97
N THR A 266 24.19 1.91 -25.94
CA THR A 266 25.15 2.37 -26.94
C THR A 266 26.38 3.05 -26.33
N SER A 267 26.23 3.89 -25.30
CA SER A 267 27.35 4.59 -24.68
C SER A 267 28.29 3.62 -23.94
N LEU A 268 27.73 2.62 -23.24
CA LEU A 268 28.51 1.58 -22.56
C LEU A 268 29.21 0.65 -23.57
N ALA A 269 28.49 0.21 -24.60
CA ALA A 269 29.08 -0.58 -25.68
C ALA A 269 30.20 0.19 -26.39
N THR A 270 30.02 1.48 -26.66
CA THR A 270 31.03 2.34 -27.29
C THR A 270 32.25 2.51 -26.37
N LEU A 271 32.05 2.68 -25.07
CA LEU A 271 33.14 2.74 -24.09
C LEU A 271 33.94 1.43 -24.05
N LEU A 272 33.25 0.28 -23.98
CA LEU A 272 33.87 -1.04 -23.95
C LEU A 272 34.61 -1.35 -25.26
N LEU A 273 34.04 -0.99 -26.41
CA LEU A 273 34.71 -1.10 -27.70
C LEU A 273 35.93 -0.18 -27.79
N GLY A 274 35.84 1.05 -27.27
CA GLY A 274 36.96 1.98 -27.19
C GLY A 274 38.10 1.46 -26.31
N LEU A 275 37.79 0.91 -25.13
CA LEU A 275 38.78 0.29 -24.24
C LEU A 275 39.39 -0.97 -24.85
N GLY A 276 38.59 -1.82 -25.50
CA GLY A 276 39.06 -2.99 -26.24
C GLY A 276 40.02 -2.62 -27.36
N TYR A 277 39.73 -1.56 -28.10
CA TYR A 277 40.63 -1.03 -29.15
C TYR A 277 41.97 -0.53 -28.59
N LEU A 278 41.95 0.21 -27.47
CA LEU A 278 43.17 0.69 -26.82
C LEU A 278 44.02 -0.44 -26.25
N ALA A 279 43.41 -1.46 -25.66
CA ALA A 279 44.10 -2.65 -25.16
C ALA A 279 44.76 -3.43 -26.32
N PHE A 280 44.03 -3.66 -27.42
CA PHE A 280 44.55 -4.30 -28.62
C PHE A 280 45.74 -3.54 -29.23
N ARG A 281 45.66 -2.20 -29.28
CA ARG A 281 46.75 -1.35 -29.79
C ARG A 281 48.01 -1.40 -28.91
N ARG A 282 47.87 -1.54 -27.60
CA ARG A 282 49.02 -1.72 -26.68
C ARG A 282 49.65 -3.10 -26.81
N GLY A 283 48.87 -4.16 -27.01
CA GLY A 283 49.39 -5.51 -27.22
C GLY A 283 50.33 -5.60 -28.43
N ARG A 284 49.94 -5.02 -29.57
CA ARG A 284 50.78 -5.00 -30.79
C ARG A 284 52.12 -4.29 -30.62
N ARG A 285 52.18 -3.20 -29.86
CA ARG A 285 53.43 -2.48 -29.62
C ARG A 285 54.43 -3.24 -28.75
N HIS A 286 53.94 -4.13 -27.88
CA HIS A 286 54.81 -4.99 -27.08
C HIS A 286 55.31 -6.21 -27.85
N GLU A 287 54.51 -6.77 -28.76
CA GLU A 287 54.97 -7.84 -29.66
C GLU A 287 56.08 -7.35 -30.61
N GLU A 288 55.94 -6.16 -31.19
CA GLU A 288 56.98 -5.55 -32.04
C GLU A 288 58.28 -5.28 -31.26
N ALA A 289 58.20 -4.84 -30.01
CA ALA A 289 59.38 -4.62 -29.16
C ALA A 289 60.07 -5.92 -28.72
N SER A 290 59.31 -7.02 -28.54
CA SER A 290 59.88 -8.33 -28.19
C SER A 290 60.47 -9.11 -29.37
N GLY A 291 60.14 -8.71 -30.60
CA GLY A 291 60.69 -9.30 -31.83
C GLY A 291 62.11 -8.85 -32.18
N GLU A 292 62.53 -7.67 -31.71
CA GLU A 292 63.87 -7.12 -32.00
C GLU A 292 64.99 -7.66 -31.08
N GLU A 293 64.67 -8.14 -29.87
CA GLU A 293 65.68 -8.75 -28.98
C GLU A 293 66.01 -10.20 -29.31
N SER A 294 65.16 -10.92 -30.05
CA SER A 294 65.36 -12.35 -30.34
C SER A 294 66.29 -12.64 -31.53
N SER A 295 66.74 -11.62 -32.28
CA SER A 295 67.59 -11.82 -33.47
C SER A 295 69.09 -11.67 -33.24
N VAL A 296 69.55 -11.36 -32.01
CA VAL A 296 70.98 -11.11 -31.75
C VAL A 296 71.76 -12.35 -31.27
N ASP A 297 71.09 -13.40 -30.77
CA ASP A 297 71.75 -14.57 -30.13
C ASP A 297 71.89 -15.84 -31.00
N ARG A 298 71.85 -15.73 -32.34
CA ARG A 298 72.10 -16.89 -33.24
C ARG A 298 73.32 -16.71 -34.15
N LEU A 299 74.44 -16.26 -33.60
CA LEU A 299 75.75 -16.37 -34.25
C LEU A 299 76.84 -16.60 -33.18
N SER A 300 76.92 -17.82 -32.66
CA SER A 300 78.12 -18.37 -32.00
C SER A 300 78.10 -19.88 -32.01
#